data_AF-A0A0F5ZRC4-F1
#
_entry.id   AF-A0A0F5ZRC4-F1
#
_cell.length_a   1.000
_cell.length_b   1.000
_cell.length_c   1.000
_cell.angle_alpha   90.00
_cell.angle_beta   90.00
_cell.angle_gamma   90.00
#
_symmetry.space_group_name_H-M   'P 1'
#
loop_
_entity.id
_entity.type
_entity.pdbx_description
1 polymer ?
#
loop_
_entity_poly.entity_id
_entity_poly.type
_entity_poly.pdbx_seq_one_letter_code
_entity_poly.pdbx_strand_id
1 'polypeptide(L)'
;ALAAQFNREGHDIVDHNTYVFLGDGCLMEGISHEACSLAGTLGLGKLIAFWDDNGISIDGHVEGWFTDDTPKRFESYGWHVIPAVDGHDADAINAAIEAAKAETGRPTLICTKTIIGFGSPNKAGSHDCHGAPLGADEIKAAREFLGWEHPAFEIPADVYGQWDAKEAGAAKEAAWNEKLAAYEAAHPELAAEFKRRVNGDLPAEWEEKANQIIADLQANPANIASRKASQNALEAFGAMLPEFMGGSADLAPS
;
A
#
# COMPACT_ATOMS: atom_id res chain seq x y z
N ALA A 1 -8.20 -9.86 3.73
CA ALA A 1 -9.55 -10.26 3.27
C ALA A 1 -9.50 -11.37 2.22
N LEU A 2 -8.93 -11.14 1.03
CA LEU A 2 -8.88 -12.16 -0.05
C LEU A 2 -8.17 -13.45 0.37
N ALA A 3 -6.97 -13.38 0.96
CA ALA A 3 -6.25 -14.56 1.43
C ALA A 3 -7.08 -15.41 2.40
N ALA A 4 -7.78 -14.79 3.36
CA ALA A 4 -8.64 -15.50 4.30
C ALA A 4 -9.84 -16.20 3.63
N GLN A 5 -10.33 -15.66 2.50
CA GLN A 5 -11.45 -16.24 1.76
C GLN A 5 -10.99 -17.35 0.80
N PHE A 6 -9.84 -17.19 0.15
CA PHE A 6 -9.41 -18.02 -0.97
C PHE A 6 -8.24 -18.96 -0.68
N ASN A 7 -7.31 -18.64 0.21
CA ASN A 7 -6.23 -19.58 0.50
C ASN A 7 -6.80 -20.85 1.17
N ARG A 8 -6.23 -22.00 0.84
CA ARG A 8 -6.60 -23.31 1.38
C ARG A 8 -5.34 -24.05 1.81
N GLU A 9 -5.48 -25.12 2.59
CA GLU A 9 -4.35 -25.94 3.00
C GLU A 9 -3.57 -26.42 1.76
N GLY A 10 -2.27 -26.11 1.70
CA GLY A 10 -1.43 -26.41 0.55
C GLY A 10 -1.57 -25.45 -0.64
N HIS A 11 -2.43 -24.44 -0.56
CA HIS A 11 -2.70 -23.49 -1.65
C HIS A 11 -2.80 -22.03 -1.18
N ASP A 12 -1.66 -21.35 -1.15
CA ASP A 12 -1.57 -19.90 -0.91
C ASP A 12 -1.51 -19.13 -2.22
N ILE A 13 -2.68 -18.82 -2.80
CA ILE A 13 -2.78 -18.08 -4.07
C ILE A 13 -2.79 -16.55 -3.87
N VAL A 14 -3.10 -16.07 -2.67
CA VAL A 14 -3.00 -14.65 -2.31
C VAL A 14 -1.95 -14.48 -1.21
N ASP A 15 -0.75 -14.08 -1.62
CA ASP A 15 0.38 -13.84 -0.72
C ASP A 15 1.33 -12.79 -1.30
N HIS A 16 1.16 -11.53 -0.88
CA HIS A 16 2.03 -10.42 -1.26
C HIS A 16 2.09 -9.37 -0.15
N ASN A 17 3.13 -8.54 -0.20
CA ASN A 17 3.29 -7.38 0.69
C ASN A 17 2.76 -6.10 0.03
N THR A 18 2.44 -5.12 0.86
CA THR A 18 2.16 -3.74 0.48
C THR A 18 3.26 -2.84 1.05
N TYR A 19 3.99 -2.17 0.17
CA TYR A 19 5.05 -1.23 0.54
C TYR A 19 4.62 0.21 0.30
N VAL A 20 4.91 1.10 1.25
CA VAL A 20 4.55 2.53 1.18
C VAL A 20 5.76 3.39 1.51
N PHE A 21 6.02 4.41 0.70
CA PHE A 21 6.91 5.51 1.07
C PHE A 21 6.06 6.70 1.52
N LEU A 22 6.46 7.33 2.61
CA LEU A 22 5.81 8.51 3.15
C LEU A 22 6.87 9.48 3.71
N GLY A 23 6.53 10.76 3.79
CA GLY A 23 7.40 11.79 4.38
C GLY A 23 6.69 12.55 5.50
N ASP A 24 7.34 13.57 6.03
CA ASP A 24 6.83 14.39 7.14
C ASP A 24 5.44 15.00 6.84
N GLY A 25 5.23 15.47 5.60
CA GLY A 25 3.94 15.99 5.15
C GLY A 25 2.81 14.98 5.32
N CYS A 26 3.05 13.71 4.98
CA CYS A 26 2.06 12.65 5.19
C CYS A 26 1.77 12.43 6.67
N LEU A 27 2.79 12.49 7.52
CA LEU A 27 2.65 12.21 8.96
C LEU A 27 2.03 13.36 9.75
N MET A 28 2.12 14.59 9.25
CA MET A 28 1.41 15.74 9.81
C MET A 28 -0.09 15.71 9.47
N GLU A 29 -0.48 15.14 8.33
CA GLU A 29 -1.88 15.07 7.92
C GLU A 29 -2.71 14.12 8.79
N GLY A 30 -3.87 14.58 9.23
CA GLY A 30 -4.75 13.85 10.14
C GLY A 30 -5.24 12.50 9.60
N ILE A 31 -5.33 12.36 8.28
CA ILE A 31 -5.70 11.09 7.63
C ILE A 31 -4.68 9.98 7.91
N SER A 32 -3.41 10.33 8.17
CA SER A 32 -2.40 9.33 8.57
C SER A 32 -2.70 8.74 9.94
N HIS A 33 -3.21 9.54 10.89
CA HIS A 33 -3.66 9.06 12.19
C HIS A 33 -4.81 8.05 12.03
N GLU A 34 -5.83 8.41 11.25
CA GLU A 34 -7.00 7.56 11.02
C GLU A 34 -6.62 6.22 10.39
N ALA A 35 -5.89 6.26 9.26
CA ALA A 35 -5.51 5.06 8.52
C ALA A 35 -4.53 4.18 9.31
N CYS A 36 -3.53 4.77 9.97
CA CYS A 36 -2.53 4.00 10.71
C CYS A 36 -3.09 3.41 12.01
N SER A 37 -3.99 4.12 12.68
CA SER A 37 -4.73 3.60 13.85
C SER A 37 -5.55 2.36 13.48
N LEU A 38 -6.31 2.43 12.38
CA LEU A 38 -7.08 1.29 11.89
C LEU A 38 -6.18 0.14 11.41
N ALA A 39 -5.08 0.43 10.72
CA ALA A 39 -4.13 -0.60 10.26
C ALA A 39 -3.54 -1.42 11.42
N GLY A 40 -3.21 -0.76 12.53
CA GLY A 40 -2.76 -1.42 13.74
C GLY A 40 -3.85 -2.27 14.38
N THR A 41 -5.07 -1.75 14.46
CA THR A 41 -6.26 -2.50 14.94
C THR A 41 -6.52 -3.77 14.13
N LEU A 42 -6.34 -3.69 12.80
CA LEU A 42 -6.56 -4.81 11.88
C LEU A 42 -5.38 -5.79 11.79
N GLY A 43 -4.25 -5.52 12.46
CA GLY A 43 -3.08 -6.40 12.46
C GLY A 43 -2.50 -6.64 11.07
N LEU A 44 -2.36 -5.58 10.26
CA LEU A 44 -1.92 -5.70 8.86
C LEU A 44 -0.41 -5.99 8.72
N GLY A 45 0.04 -7.17 9.11
CA GLY A 45 1.46 -7.58 9.12
C GLY A 45 2.20 -7.57 7.78
N LYS A 46 1.48 -7.47 6.66
CA LYS A 46 2.06 -7.34 5.31
C LYS A 46 2.13 -5.90 4.81
N LEU A 47 1.77 -4.92 5.64
CA LEU A 47 1.93 -3.50 5.38
C LEU A 47 3.26 -3.03 5.98
N ILE A 48 4.16 -2.58 5.11
CA ILE A 48 5.48 -2.06 5.50
C ILE A 48 5.62 -0.65 4.93
N ALA A 49 5.71 0.33 5.83
CA ALA A 49 5.89 1.74 5.48
C ALA A 49 7.33 2.18 5.77
N PHE A 50 7.90 2.98 4.87
CA PHE A 50 9.17 3.67 5.05
C PHE A 50 8.87 5.15 5.22
N TRP A 51 9.30 5.70 6.36
CA TRP A 51 9.27 7.13 6.59
C TRP A 51 10.60 7.73 6.18
N ASP A 52 10.57 8.54 5.11
CA ASP A 52 11.66 9.43 4.72
C ASP A 52 11.82 10.54 5.76
N ASP A 53 12.54 10.21 6.83
CA ASP A 53 12.77 11.04 8.01
C ASP A 53 14.00 11.92 7.75
N ASN A 54 13.79 12.96 6.94
CA ASN A 54 14.84 13.84 6.42
C ASN A 54 14.91 15.20 7.13
N GLY A 55 13.92 15.52 7.99
CA GLY A 55 13.87 16.73 8.81
C GLY A 55 13.49 18.02 8.07
N ILE A 56 13.02 17.92 6.81
CA ILE A 56 12.71 19.07 5.96
C ILE A 56 11.30 18.97 5.40
N SER A 57 10.57 20.09 5.49
CA SER A 57 9.36 20.35 4.70
C SER A 57 9.53 21.63 3.88
N ILE A 58 8.49 22.06 3.17
CA ILE A 58 8.56 23.23 2.27
C ILE A 58 9.03 24.50 3.00
N ASP A 59 8.54 24.74 4.21
CA ASP A 59 8.88 25.94 4.99
C ASP A 59 10.27 25.84 5.67
N GLY A 60 10.97 24.71 5.52
CA GLY A 60 12.30 24.47 6.07
C GLY A 60 12.35 23.33 7.09
N HIS A 61 13.20 23.51 8.09
CA HIS A 61 13.42 22.60 9.21
C HIS A 61 12.13 22.38 10.02
N VAL A 62 11.71 21.11 10.12
CA VAL A 62 10.38 20.74 10.63
C VAL A 62 10.18 21.02 12.11
N GLU A 63 11.24 21.18 12.91
CA GLU A 63 11.18 21.34 14.37
C GLU A 63 10.37 22.57 14.83
N GLY A 64 10.09 23.51 13.92
CA GLY A 64 9.22 24.66 14.18
C GLY A 64 7.72 24.33 14.24
N TRP A 65 7.28 23.22 13.64
CA TRP A 65 5.85 22.87 13.50
C TRP A 65 5.53 21.37 13.61
N PHE A 66 6.53 20.49 13.53
CA PHE A 66 6.38 19.05 13.68
C PHE A 66 7.46 18.50 14.62
N THR A 67 7.03 18.13 15.83
CA THR A 67 7.91 17.68 16.93
C THR A 67 7.39 16.42 17.61
N ASP A 68 6.55 15.65 16.90
CA ASP A 68 6.03 14.38 17.39
C ASP A 68 7.19 13.41 17.67
N ASP A 69 7.06 12.63 18.74
CA ASP A 69 7.78 11.36 18.84
C ASP A 69 7.06 10.35 17.94
N THR A 70 7.34 10.44 16.63
CA THR A 70 6.71 9.60 15.60
C THR A 70 6.86 8.10 15.90
N PRO A 71 8.04 7.57 16.29
CA PRO A 71 8.16 6.18 16.71
C PRO A 71 7.15 5.81 17.80
N LYS A 72 7.06 6.58 18.90
CA LYS A 72 6.09 6.30 19.97
C LYS A 72 4.65 6.45 19.50
N ARG A 73 4.36 7.39 18.61
CA ARG A 73 3.03 7.55 18.02
C ARG A 73 2.60 6.27 17.30
N PHE A 74 3.47 5.70 16.48
CA PHE A 74 3.17 4.45 15.76
C PHE A 74 3.14 3.22 16.67
N GLU A 75 4.02 3.14 17.67
CA GLU A 75 3.92 2.11 18.72
C GLU A 75 2.57 2.17 19.44
N SER A 76 2.04 3.38 19.70
CA SER A 76 0.72 3.56 20.33
C SER A 76 -0.45 3.09 19.45
N TYR A 77 -0.27 3.05 18.13
CA TYR A 77 -1.23 2.45 17.20
C TYR A 77 -1.11 0.92 17.12
N GLY A 78 -0.13 0.31 17.78
CA GLY A 78 0.14 -1.13 17.71
C GLY A 78 1.02 -1.54 16.53
N TRP A 79 1.83 -0.63 15.99
CA TRP A 79 2.78 -0.95 14.93
C TRP A 79 4.07 -1.55 15.49
N HIS A 80 4.76 -2.33 14.67
CA HIS A 80 6.18 -2.61 14.86
C HIS A 80 6.99 -1.45 14.29
N VAL A 81 7.92 -0.90 15.06
CA VAL A 81 8.69 0.28 14.65
C VAL A 81 10.17 -0.07 14.67
N ILE A 82 10.86 0.22 13.57
CA ILE A 82 12.31 0.10 13.44
C ILE A 82 12.88 1.52 13.36
N PRO A 83 13.33 2.10 14.49
CA PRO A 83 13.77 3.50 14.52
C PRO A 83 15.19 3.67 13.97
N ALA A 84 15.48 4.89 13.48
CA ALA A 84 16.83 5.35 13.17
C ALA A 84 17.64 4.43 12.21
N VAL A 85 16.99 3.89 11.19
CA VAL A 85 17.67 3.16 10.11
C VAL A 85 18.41 4.17 9.25
N ASP A 86 19.71 3.96 9.02
CA ASP A 86 20.47 4.79 8.07
C ASP A 86 19.93 4.55 6.65
N GLY A 87 19.26 5.55 6.08
CA GLY A 87 18.64 5.48 4.77
C GLY A 87 19.61 5.56 3.60
N HIS A 88 20.91 5.70 3.86
CA HIS A 88 21.98 5.63 2.85
C HIS A 88 22.88 4.40 3.01
N ASP A 89 22.54 3.49 3.92
CA ASP A 89 23.19 2.19 4.10
C ASP A 89 22.27 1.06 3.61
N ALA A 90 22.64 0.44 2.49
CA ALA A 90 21.87 -0.63 1.86
C ALA A 90 21.71 -1.88 2.76
N ASP A 91 22.73 -2.20 3.57
CA ASP A 91 22.68 -3.36 4.46
C ASP A 91 21.75 -3.09 5.66
N ALA A 92 21.77 -1.85 6.18
CA ALA A 92 20.85 -1.43 7.24
C ALA A 92 19.38 -1.46 6.78
N ILE A 93 19.10 -0.94 5.58
CA ILE A 93 17.76 -0.97 4.99
C ILE A 93 17.30 -2.41 4.77
N ASN A 94 18.17 -3.27 4.20
CA ASN A 94 17.82 -4.66 3.95
C ASN A 94 17.54 -5.43 5.26
N ALA A 95 18.36 -5.21 6.30
CA ALA A 95 18.13 -5.80 7.62
C ALA A 95 16.77 -5.36 8.21
N ALA A 96 16.40 -4.09 8.05
CA ALA A 96 15.11 -3.57 8.50
C ALA A 96 13.93 -4.19 7.71
N ILE A 97 14.07 -4.37 6.39
CA ILE A 97 13.06 -5.02 5.56
C ILE A 97 12.84 -6.48 5.98
N GLU A 98 13.91 -7.22 6.24
CA GLU A 98 13.81 -8.62 6.67
C GLU A 98 13.19 -8.74 8.07
N ALA A 99 13.55 -7.83 9.00
CA ALA A 99 12.90 -7.75 10.31
C ALA A 99 11.40 -7.39 10.19
N ALA A 100 11.04 -6.48 9.27
CA ALA A 100 9.65 -6.11 9.01
C ALA A 100 8.83 -7.29 8.46
N LYS A 101 9.37 -8.06 7.51
CA LYS A 101 8.69 -9.25 6.96
C LYS A 101 8.54 -10.38 7.97
N ALA A 102 9.43 -10.47 8.96
CA ALA A 102 9.35 -11.46 10.02
C ALA A 102 8.24 -11.16 11.04
N GLU A 103 7.81 -9.89 11.15
CA GLU A 103 6.67 -9.48 11.96
C GLU A 103 5.37 -9.62 11.16
N THR A 104 4.65 -10.74 11.38
CA THR A 104 3.43 -11.05 10.62
C THR A 104 2.14 -10.58 11.29
N GLY A 105 2.20 -10.10 12.54
CA GLY A 105 1.02 -9.74 13.34
C GLY A 105 0.71 -8.25 13.37
N ARG A 106 1.68 -7.39 13.01
CA ARG A 106 1.56 -5.93 13.10
C ARG A 106 2.11 -5.25 11.85
N PRO A 107 1.48 -4.17 11.35
CA PRO A 107 2.10 -3.35 10.32
C PRO A 107 3.45 -2.78 10.84
N THR A 108 4.41 -2.59 9.93
CA THR A 108 5.74 -2.09 10.29
C THR A 108 5.99 -0.69 9.74
N LEU A 109 6.52 0.20 10.60
CA LEU A 109 7.12 1.47 10.20
C LEU A 109 8.64 1.37 10.30
N ILE A 110 9.33 1.61 9.20
CA ILE A 110 10.79 1.74 9.13
C ILE A 110 11.11 3.23 9.07
N CYS A 111 11.74 3.77 10.12
CA CYS A 111 12.12 5.18 10.16
C CYS A 111 13.50 5.34 9.50
N THR A 112 13.50 5.65 8.21
CA THR A 112 14.73 5.82 7.42
C THR A 112 15.23 7.25 7.54
N LYS A 113 16.35 7.44 8.23
CA LYS A 113 17.05 8.72 8.32
C LYS A 113 17.77 8.99 7.01
N THR A 114 17.32 10.00 6.27
CA THR A 114 17.93 10.38 5.00
C THR A 114 18.41 11.83 5.02
N ILE A 115 19.01 12.25 3.91
CA ILE A 115 19.38 13.64 3.66
C ILE A 115 18.65 14.02 2.37
N ILE A 116 17.69 14.94 2.46
CA ILE A 116 17.00 15.42 1.27
C ILE A 116 18.02 16.00 0.28
N GLY A 117 17.89 15.65 -0.99
CA GLY A 117 18.84 16.09 -2.02
C GLY A 117 20.26 15.53 -1.85
N PHE A 118 20.43 14.38 -1.17
CA PHE A 118 21.72 13.69 -1.06
C PHE A 118 22.44 13.65 -2.40
N GLY A 119 23.71 14.07 -2.39
CA GLY A 119 24.52 14.23 -3.59
C GLY A 119 24.71 15.68 -4.02
N SER A 120 23.81 16.59 -3.69
CA SER A 120 23.89 18.02 -4.04
C SER A 120 24.75 18.80 -3.03
N PRO A 121 25.97 19.23 -3.36
CA PRO A 121 26.88 19.82 -2.35
C PRO A 121 26.35 21.11 -1.71
N ASN A 122 25.55 21.90 -2.43
CA ASN A 122 25.08 23.20 -1.94
C ASN A 122 23.59 23.20 -1.53
N LYS A 123 22.82 22.16 -1.86
CA LYS A 123 21.39 22.09 -1.56
C LYS A 123 20.94 20.87 -0.75
N ALA A 124 21.82 19.89 -0.52
CA ALA A 124 21.50 18.76 0.34
C ALA A 124 21.17 19.24 1.77
N GLY A 125 20.13 18.66 2.37
CA GLY A 125 19.65 19.04 3.70
C GLY A 125 18.89 20.38 3.76
N SER A 126 18.55 20.98 2.61
CA SER A 126 17.79 22.23 2.53
C SER A 126 16.44 22.04 1.83
N HIS A 127 15.44 22.85 2.20
CA HIS A 127 14.16 22.93 1.51
C HIS A 127 14.29 23.38 0.03
N ASP A 128 15.42 23.99 -0.35
CA ASP A 128 15.68 24.45 -1.72
C ASP A 128 15.75 23.33 -2.76
N CYS A 129 15.95 22.07 -2.32
CA CYS A 129 15.95 20.90 -3.22
C CYS A 129 14.60 20.17 -3.27
N HIS A 130 13.58 20.64 -2.56
CA HIS A 130 12.28 19.96 -2.48
C HIS A 130 11.46 20.05 -3.78
N GLY A 131 11.23 21.28 -4.27
CA GLY A 131 10.23 21.52 -5.32
C GLY A 131 10.75 22.27 -6.56
N ALA A 132 12.05 22.54 -6.64
CA ALA A 132 12.66 23.30 -7.71
C ALA A 132 13.84 22.54 -8.36
N PRO A 133 14.07 22.70 -9.68
CA PRO A 133 15.27 22.17 -10.30
C PRO A 133 16.55 22.65 -9.61
N LEU A 134 17.53 21.77 -9.47
CA LEU A 134 18.81 22.11 -8.83
C LEU A 134 19.55 23.24 -9.58
N GLY A 135 19.45 23.26 -10.91
CA GLY A 135 20.20 24.16 -11.79
C GLY A 135 21.43 23.48 -12.41
N ALA A 136 21.89 23.95 -13.57
CA ALA A 136 22.92 23.27 -14.35
C ALA A 136 24.25 23.11 -13.60
N ASP A 137 24.69 24.15 -12.90
CA ASP A 137 25.94 24.13 -12.13
C ASP A 137 25.85 23.15 -10.95
N GLU A 138 24.73 23.16 -10.24
CA GLU A 138 24.51 22.25 -9.11
C GLU A 138 24.38 20.80 -9.56
N ILE A 139 23.73 20.56 -10.69
CA ILE A 139 23.63 19.24 -11.32
C ILE A 139 25.03 18.70 -11.70
N LYS A 140 25.93 19.56 -12.18
CA LYS A 140 27.32 19.18 -12.47
C LYS A 140 28.07 18.84 -11.18
N ALA A 141 27.96 19.69 -10.15
CA ALA A 141 28.57 19.45 -8.85
C ALA A 141 28.06 18.15 -8.19
N ALA A 142 26.77 17.86 -8.31
CA ALA A 142 26.18 16.63 -7.78
C ALA A 142 26.69 15.38 -8.49
N ARG A 143 26.87 15.43 -9.82
CA ARG A 143 27.51 14.33 -10.56
C ARG A 143 28.95 14.10 -10.10
N GLU A 144 29.73 15.16 -9.94
CA GLU A 144 31.11 15.08 -9.44
C GLU A 144 31.15 14.47 -8.03
N PHE A 145 30.24 14.88 -7.13
CA PHE A 145 30.15 14.34 -5.77
C PHE A 145 29.76 12.86 -5.76
N LEU A 146 28.77 12.46 -6.58
CA LEU A 146 28.28 11.08 -6.66
C LEU A 146 29.20 10.15 -7.45
N GLY A 147 30.23 10.68 -8.11
CA GLY A 147 31.06 9.92 -9.05
C GLY A 147 30.29 9.44 -10.28
N TRP A 148 29.22 10.16 -10.68
CA TRP A 148 28.39 9.80 -11.82
C TRP A 148 28.86 10.49 -13.10
N GLU A 149 29.61 9.77 -13.93
CA GLU A 149 30.25 10.32 -15.14
C GLU A 149 29.31 10.37 -16.36
N HIS A 150 28.14 9.73 -16.30
CA HIS A 150 27.26 9.62 -17.47
C HIS A 150 26.42 10.89 -17.71
N PRO A 151 26.24 11.29 -18.99
CA PRO A 151 25.35 12.36 -19.41
C PRO A 151 23.90 12.22 -18.95
N ALA A 152 23.11 13.28 -19.14
CA ALA A 152 21.68 13.25 -18.87
C ALA A 152 20.99 12.17 -19.71
N PHE A 153 20.18 11.33 -19.06
CA PHE A 153 19.41 10.24 -19.66
C PHE A 153 20.24 9.11 -20.30
N GLU A 154 21.54 9.04 -20.00
CA GLU A 154 22.39 7.91 -20.35
C GLU A 154 22.51 6.96 -19.15
N ILE A 155 22.09 5.70 -19.35
CA ILE A 155 22.21 4.63 -18.35
C ILE A 155 23.15 3.55 -18.91
N PRO A 156 24.24 3.23 -18.22
CA PRO A 156 25.15 2.17 -18.61
C PRO A 156 24.47 0.80 -18.69
N ALA A 157 24.93 -0.05 -19.61
CA ALA A 157 24.34 -1.37 -19.83
C ALA A 157 24.50 -2.31 -18.62
N ASP A 158 25.58 -2.19 -17.87
CA ASP A 158 25.84 -2.94 -16.63
C ASP A 158 24.92 -2.49 -15.48
N VAL A 159 24.63 -1.19 -15.37
CA VAL A 159 23.62 -0.68 -14.43
C VAL A 159 22.24 -1.19 -14.83
N TYR A 160 21.84 -1.06 -16.10
CA TYR A 160 20.56 -1.60 -16.57
C TYR A 160 20.45 -3.12 -16.31
N GLY A 161 21.51 -3.87 -16.58
CA GLY A 161 21.56 -5.31 -16.35
C GLY A 161 21.37 -5.73 -14.88
N GLN A 162 21.83 -4.92 -13.92
CA GLN A 162 21.60 -5.15 -12.50
C GLN A 162 20.18 -4.79 -12.05
N TRP A 163 19.53 -3.84 -12.73
CA TRP A 163 18.16 -3.38 -12.42
C TRP A 163 17.07 -4.14 -13.17
N ASP A 164 17.39 -4.86 -14.24
CA ASP A 164 16.40 -5.60 -15.03
C ASP A 164 15.77 -6.72 -14.20
N ALA A 165 14.46 -6.61 -13.98
CA ALA A 165 13.68 -7.59 -13.24
C ALA A 165 12.76 -8.41 -14.14
N LYS A 166 12.92 -8.35 -15.47
CA LYS A 166 11.97 -8.97 -16.40
C LYS A 166 11.99 -10.49 -16.29
N GLU A 167 13.17 -11.09 -16.29
CA GLU A 167 13.32 -12.55 -16.17
C GLU A 167 12.88 -13.04 -14.79
N ALA A 168 13.32 -12.37 -13.72
CA ALA A 168 12.94 -12.73 -12.35
C ALA A 168 11.43 -12.56 -12.10
N GLY A 169 10.81 -11.50 -12.66
CA GLY A 169 9.38 -11.27 -12.61
C GLY A 169 8.59 -12.36 -13.34
N ALA A 170 8.97 -12.66 -14.59
CA ALA A 170 8.35 -13.71 -15.39
C ALA A 170 8.45 -15.08 -14.71
N ALA A 171 9.59 -15.40 -14.09
CA ALA A 171 9.76 -16.65 -13.34
C ALA A 171 8.85 -16.72 -12.11
N LYS A 172 8.74 -15.64 -11.33
CA LYS A 172 7.84 -15.57 -10.16
C LYS A 172 6.37 -15.70 -10.56
N GLU A 173 5.97 -15.02 -11.64
CA GLU A 173 4.61 -15.10 -12.17
C GLU A 173 4.29 -16.48 -12.74
N ALA A 174 5.20 -17.10 -13.50
CA ALA A 174 5.03 -18.46 -14.00
C ALA A 174 4.83 -19.46 -12.86
N ALA A 175 5.65 -19.37 -11.81
CA ALA A 175 5.50 -20.20 -10.62
C ALA A 175 4.16 -19.96 -9.90
N TRP A 176 3.67 -18.71 -9.86
CA TRP A 176 2.34 -18.41 -9.32
C TRP A 176 1.21 -18.97 -10.19
N ASN A 177 1.34 -18.90 -11.52
CA ASN A 177 0.37 -19.48 -12.45
C ASN A 177 0.26 -21.00 -12.29
N GLU A 178 1.37 -21.70 -12.04
CA GLU A 178 1.34 -23.13 -11.71
C GLU A 178 0.60 -23.41 -10.39
N LYS A 179 0.83 -22.59 -9.34
CA LYS A 179 0.08 -22.68 -8.08
C LYS A 179 -1.41 -22.45 -8.29
N LEU A 180 -1.77 -21.46 -9.11
CA LEU A 180 -3.15 -21.15 -9.43
C LEU A 180 -3.82 -22.29 -10.22
N ALA A 181 -3.13 -22.89 -11.20
CA ALA A 181 -3.64 -24.03 -11.95
C ALA A 181 -3.88 -25.25 -11.04
N ALA A 182 -2.99 -25.52 -10.08
CA ALA A 182 -3.20 -26.56 -9.08
C ALA A 182 -4.38 -26.24 -8.16
N TYR A 183 -4.53 -24.99 -7.75
CA TYR A 183 -5.67 -24.52 -6.96
C TYR A 183 -6.99 -24.64 -7.72
N GLU A 184 -7.02 -24.33 -9.02
CA GLU A 184 -8.20 -24.50 -9.88
C GLU A 184 -8.64 -25.95 -9.97
N ALA A 185 -7.70 -26.88 -10.10
CA ALA A 185 -8.01 -28.30 -10.15
C ALA A 185 -8.58 -28.81 -8.80
N ALA A 186 -8.06 -28.32 -7.68
CA ALA A 186 -8.49 -28.72 -6.33
C ALA A 186 -9.77 -28.02 -5.85
N HIS A 187 -9.98 -26.76 -6.27
CA HIS A 187 -11.03 -25.87 -5.78
C HIS A 187 -11.71 -25.08 -6.92
N PRO A 188 -12.33 -25.76 -7.91
CA PRO A 188 -12.79 -25.14 -9.15
C PRO A 188 -13.81 -24.01 -8.94
N GLU A 189 -14.75 -24.17 -8.00
CA GLU A 189 -15.76 -23.14 -7.70
C GLU A 189 -15.12 -21.88 -7.08
N LEU A 190 -14.22 -22.06 -6.10
CA LEU A 190 -13.54 -20.92 -5.47
C LEU A 190 -12.57 -20.24 -6.43
N ALA A 191 -11.95 -20.97 -7.34
CA ALA A 191 -11.06 -20.39 -8.34
C ALA A 191 -11.82 -19.60 -9.40
N ALA A 192 -12.97 -20.10 -9.86
CA ALA A 192 -13.87 -19.34 -10.73
C ALA A 192 -14.32 -18.04 -10.05
N GLU A 193 -14.69 -18.11 -8.77
CA GLU A 193 -15.11 -16.96 -7.99
C GLU A 193 -13.97 -15.96 -7.73
N PHE A 194 -12.75 -16.45 -7.46
CA PHE A 194 -11.56 -15.61 -7.36
C PHE A 194 -11.31 -14.83 -8.66
N LYS A 195 -11.29 -15.54 -9.81
CA LYS A 195 -11.05 -14.93 -11.12
C LYS A 195 -12.11 -13.89 -11.47
N ARG A 196 -13.39 -14.21 -11.27
CA ARG A 196 -14.51 -13.28 -11.49
C ARG A 196 -14.28 -11.97 -10.71
N ARG A 197 -13.95 -12.08 -9.42
CA ARG A 197 -13.77 -10.92 -8.53
C ARG A 197 -12.53 -10.11 -8.85
N VAL A 198 -11.40 -10.75 -9.18
CA VAL A 198 -10.17 -10.03 -9.55
C VAL A 198 -10.32 -9.33 -10.91
N ASN A 199 -11.13 -9.88 -11.81
CA ASN A 199 -11.45 -9.22 -13.09
C ASN A 199 -12.51 -8.12 -12.98
N GLY A 200 -13.20 -8.00 -11.84
CA GLY A 200 -14.29 -7.03 -11.65
C GLY A 200 -15.60 -7.41 -12.36
N ASP A 201 -15.74 -8.68 -12.77
CA ASP A 201 -16.96 -9.18 -13.39
C ASP A 201 -18.06 -9.38 -12.33
N LEU A 202 -19.33 -9.09 -12.65
CA LEU A 202 -20.47 -9.39 -11.77
C LEU A 202 -20.96 -10.84 -11.97
N PRO A 203 -21.73 -11.41 -11.01
CA PRO A 203 -22.38 -12.69 -11.23
C PRO A 203 -23.26 -12.66 -12.49
N ALA A 204 -23.28 -13.74 -13.28
CA ALA A 204 -24.01 -13.78 -14.56
C ALA A 204 -25.52 -13.46 -14.42
N GLU A 205 -26.10 -13.83 -13.28
CA GLU A 205 -27.51 -13.63 -12.93
C GLU A 205 -27.79 -12.26 -12.28
N TRP A 206 -26.79 -11.39 -12.13
CA TRP A 206 -26.91 -10.10 -11.46
C TRP A 206 -28.03 -9.23 -12.04
N GLU A 207 -28.02 -9.01 -13.36
CA GLU A 207 -28.96 -8.09 -14.01
C GLU A 207 -30.40 -8.59 -13.90
N GLU A 208 -30.63 -9.88 -14.13
CA GLU A 208 -31.95 -10.51 -13.99
C GLU A 208 -32.48 -10.37 -12.55
N LYS A 209 -31.67 -10.78 -11.55
CA LYS A 209 -32.10 -10.76 -10.15
C LYS A 209 -32.28 -9.33 -9.62
N ALA A 210 -31.41 -8.40 -9.98
CA ALA A 210 -31.53 -7.00 -9.60
C ALA A 210 -32.81 -6.37 -10.17
N ASN A 211 -33.11 -6.62 -11.45
CA ASN A 211 -34.34 -6.13 -12.08
C ASN A 211 -35.59 -6.75 -11.46
N GLN A 212 -35.57 -8.04 -11.12
CA GLN A 212 -36.67 -8.69 -10.42
C GLN A 212 -36.93 -8.04 -9.04
N ILE A 213 -35.88 -7.77 -8.26
CA ILE A 213 -36.00 -7.06 -6.97
C ILE A 213 -36.67 -5.69 -7.15
N ILE A 214 -36.27 -4.93 -8.16
CA ILE A 214 -36.86 -3.60 -8.45
C ILE A 214 -38.34 -3.74 -8.82
N ALA A 215 -38.69 -4.70 -9.69
CA ALA A 215 -40.06 -4.96 -10.08
C ALA A 215 -40.94 -5.36 -8.89
N ASP A 216 -40.42 -6.22 -8.00
CA ASP A 216 -41.12 -6.66 -6.80
C ASP A 216 -41.39 -5.51 -5.81
N LEU A 217 -40.42 -4.60 -5.63
CA LEU A 217 -40.61 -3.40 -4.82
C LEU A 217 -41.67 -2.45 -5.41
N GLN A 218 -41.69 -2.31 -6.73
CA GLN A 218 -42.69 -1.49 -7.41
C GLN A 218 -44.11 -2.10 -7.31
N ALA A 219 -44.21 -3.43 -7.35
CA ALA A 219 -45.47 -4.16 -7.19
C ALA A 219 -45.97 -4.17 -5.74
N ASN A 220 -45.09 -3.98 -4.75
CA ASN A 220 -45.39 -4.00 -3.32
C ASN A 220 -44.96 -2.70 -2.63
N PRO A 221 -45.69 -1.58 -2.83
CA PRO A 221 -45.30 -0.29 -2.27
C PRO A 221 -45.19 -0.30 -0.75
N ALA A 222 -44.10 0.25 -0.22
CA ALA A 222 -43.87 0.43 1.20
C ALA A 222 -43.54 1.89 1.52
N ASN A 223 -44.15 2.44 2.56
CA ASN A 223 -43.83 3.78 3.05
C ASN A 223 -42.66 3.70 4.05
N ILE A 224 -41.44 3.66 3.52
CA ILE A 224 -40.20 3.57 4.31
C ILE A 224 -39.23 4.69 3.92
N ALA A 225 -38.35 5.07 4.84
CA ALA A 225 -37.26 6.00 4.54
C ALA A 225 -36.25 5.36 3.57
N SER A 226 -35.64 6.17 2.70
CA SER A 226 -34.67 5.69 1.70
C SER A 226 -33.43 5.03 2.32
N ARG A 227 -33.01 5.43 3.53
CA ARG A 227 -31.95 4.72 4.28
C ARG A 227 -32.31 3.26 4.60
N LYS A 228 -33.58 3.00 4.94
CA LYS A 228 -34.08 1.63 5.16
C LYS A 228 -34.22 0.89 3.83
N ALA A 229 -34.62 1.59 2.76
CA ALA A 229 -34.61 0.99 1.41
C ALA A 229 -33.18 0.62 0.96
N SER A 230 -32.17 1.45 1.27
CA SER A 230 -30.75 1.15 1.04
C SER A 230 -30.31 -0.08 1.82
N GLN A 231 -30.65 -0.19 3.12
CA GLN A 231 -30.39 -1.39 3.91
C GLN A 231 -31.03 -2.64 3.29
N ASN A 232 -32.29 -2.57 2.86
CA ASN A 232 -32.98 -3.69 2.23
C ASN A 232 -32.30 -4.10 0.90
N ALA A 233 -31.78 -3.13 0.13
CA ALA A 233 -31.00 -3.42 -1.07
C ALA A 233 -29.66 -4.07 -0.74
N LEU A 234 -28.96 -3.62 0.31
CA LEU A 234 -27.73 -4.26 0.80
C LEU A 234 -27.99 -5.70 1.28
N GLU A 235 -29.10 -5.96 1.97
CA GLU A 235 -29.50 -7.31 2.40
C GLU A 235 -29.75 -8.22 1.18
N ALA A 236 -30.45 -7.72 0.16
CA ALA A 236 -30.73 -8.47 -1.05
C ALA A 236 -29.47 -8.73 -1.89
N PHE A 237 -28.65 -7.70 -2.11
CA PHE A 237 -27.45 -7.79 -2.95
C PHE A 237 -26.30 -8.51 -2.25
N GLY A 238 -26.18 -8.42 -0.92
CA GLY A 238 -25.14 -9.12 -0.17
C GLY A 238 -25.21 -10.64 -0.29
N ALA A 239 -26.40 -11.20 -0.53
CA ALA A 239 -26.56 -12.64 -0.81
C ALA A 239 -26.02 -13.05 -2.20
N MET A 240 -25.86 -12.10 -3.13
CA MET A 240 -25.43 -12.35 -4.51
C MET A 240 -24.01 -11.85 -4.78
N LEU A 241 -23.52 -10.86 -4.02
CA LEU A 241 -22.24 -10.20 -4.22
C LEU A 241 -21.26 -10.52 -3.07
N PRO A 242 -20.62 -11.71 -3.07
CA PRO A 242 -19.62 -12.08 -2.06
C PRO A 242 -18.37 -11.18 -2.06
N GLU A 243 -18.19 -10.33 -3.08
CA GLU A 243 -17.16 -9.29 -3.14
C GLU A 243 -17.44 -8.08 -2.24
N PHE A 244 -18.64 -7.96 -1.64
CA PHE A 244 -18.93 -6.86 -0.73
C PHE A 244 -17.95 -6.78 0.44
N MET A 245 -17.25 -5.65 0.49
CA MET A 245 -16.40 -5.22 1.59
C MET A 245 -16.84 -3.81 2.00
N GLY A 246 -17.99 -3.74 2.67
CA GLY A 246 -18.60 -2.49 3.11
C GLY A 246 -18.31 -2.17 4.57
N GLY A 247 -18.56 -0.93 4.96
CA GLY A 247 -18.43 -0.44 6.33
C GLY A 247 -19.13 0.90 6.51
N SER A 248 -19.13 1.39 7.74
CA SER A 248 -19.62 2.72 8.10
C SER A 248 -18.68 3.33 9.15
N ALA A 249 -18.46 4.64 9.06
CA ALA A 249 -17.68 5.37 10.05
C ALA A 249 -18.53 5.63 11.30
N ASP A 250 -18.58 4.63 12.20
CA ASP A 250 -19.28 4.67 13.49
C ASP A 250 -20.81 4.92 13.42
N LEU A 251 -21.43 4.72 12.26
CA LEU A 251 -22.85 5.03 12.02
C LEU A 251 -23.65 3.83 11.48
N ALA A 252 -23.17 2.60 11.67
CA ALA A 252 -23.86 1.40 11.19
C ALA A 252 -25.36 1.28 11.59
N PRO A 253 -25.80 1.68 12.80
CA PRO A 253 -27.22 1.55 13.18
C PRO A 253 -28.11 2.74 12.77
N SER A 254 -27.56 3.79 12.13
CA SER A 254 -28.23 5.09 11.92
C SER A 254 -28.98 5.25 10.60
#